data_AF-A0A3R7P2I0-F1
#
_entry.id   AF-A0A3R7P2I0-F1
#
_cell.length_a   1.000
_cell.length_b   1.000
_cell.length_c   1.000
_cell.angle_alpha   90.00
_cell.angle_beta   90.00
_cell.angle_gamma   90.00
#
_symmetry.space_group_name_H-M   'P 1'
#
loop_
_entity.id
_entity.type
_entity.pdbx_description
1 polymer ?
#
loop_
_entity_poly.entity_id
_entity_poly.type
_entity_poly.pdbx_seq_one_letter_code
_entity_poly.pdbx_strand_id
1 'polypeptide(L)'
;MKPQLHWFFVCSIILLNTLQCDGIGFTFGFSAAAAAGAALYAGLNKLGCHFYECCDPRADWIKFNATALALDFQHHLYGQHLVKDVVMKALKGHLSQNNPSKALVMSFHGWTGGGKNYVARFIAENIYKLGMRSNYVHLFVSTIHFPHEQQSDIYKLHLQDWIRGNKIHIPFPE
;
A
#
# COMPACT_ATOMS: atom_id res chain seq x y z
N MET A 1 -39.89 3.06 38.78
CA MET A 1 -38.44 3.27 38.61
C MET A 1 -37.89 2.15 37.73
N LYS A 2 -37.59 2.42 36.45
CA LYS A 2 -37.00 1.45 35.50
C LYS A 2 -35.81 2.12 34.80
N PRO A 3 -34.56 1.70 35.05
CA PRO A 3 -33.41 2.10 34.27
C PRO A 3 -33.19 1.06 33.17
N GLN A 4 -33.90 1.21 32.05
CA GLN A 4 -33.69 0.33 30.87
C GLN A 4 -33.21 1.12 29.65
N LEU A 5 -33.27 2.45 29.67
CA LEU A 5 -33.00 3.26 28.47
C LEU A 5 -31.51 3.47 28.19
N HIS A 6 -30.64 3.44 29.20
CA HIS A 6 -29.21 3.70 29.03
C HIS A 6 -28.47 2.58 28.29
N TRP A 7 -28.82 1.31 28.52
CA TRP A 7 -28.16 0.18 27.86
C TRP A 7 -28.48 0.09 26.36
N PHE A 8 -29.72 0.42 25.96
CA PHE A 8 -30.09 0.46 24.54
C PHE A 8 -29.36 1.58 23.78
N PHE A 9 -29.19 2.76 24.39
CA PHE A 9 -28.46 3.87 23.78
C PHE A 9 -26.97 3.56 23.59
N VAL A 10 -26.33 2.93 24.58
CA VAL A 10 -24.91 2.57 24.50
C VAL A 10 -24.67 1.52 23.40
N CYS A 11 -25.55 0.53 23.26
CA CYS A 11 -25.45 -0.48 22.19
C CYS A 11 -25.63 0.14 20.79
N SER A 12 -26.54 1.11 20.65
CA SER A 12 -26.79 1.80 19.38
C SER A 12 -25.65 2.73 18.95
N ILE A 13 -24.92 3.33 19.91
CA ILE A 13 -23.75 4.19 19.63
C ILE A 13 -22.51 3.35 19.25
N ILE A 14 -22.33 2.16 19.86
CA ILE A 14 -21.21 1.27 19.54
C ILE A 14 -21.34 0.70 18.11
N LEU A 15 -22.57 0.50 17.61
CA LEU A 15 -22.83 0.01 16.25
C LEU A 15 -22.58 1.06 15.14
N LEU A 16 -22.34 2.34 15.47
CA LEU A 16 -22.19 3.42 14.49
C LEU A 16 -20.74 3.75 14.10
N ASN A 17 -19.73 3.09 14.67
CA ASN A 17 -18.31 3.46 14.48
C ASN A 17 -17.41 2.35 13.91
N THR A 18 -17.91 1.55 12.97
CA THR A 18 -17.04 0.70 12.13
C THR A 18 -17.07 1.20 10.68
N LEU A 19 -16.32 2.27 10.42
CA LEU A 19 -15.91 2.68 9.08
C LEU A 19 -14.79 1.72 8.64
N GLN A 20 -15.16 0.55 8.14
CA GLN A 20 -14.23 -0.34 7.46
C GLN A 20 -14.24 -0.02 5.96
N CYS A 21 -13.08 0.42 5.46
CA CYS A 21 -12.83 0.73 4.07
C CYS A 21 -12.51 -0.56 3.30
N ASP A 22 -13.44 -1.51 3.28
CA ASP A 22 -13.37 -2.66 2.40
C ASP A 22 -14.69 -2.80 1.67
N GLY A 23 -14.59 -2.93 0.35
CA GLY A 23 -15.74 -3.14 -0.51
C GLY A 23 -16.55 -4.33 -0.01
N ILE A 24 -17.85 -4.07 0.23
CA ILE A 24 -18.97 -5.01 0.26
C ILE A 24 -18.84 -6.22 1.20
N GLY A 25 -19.46 -6.08 2.38
CA GLY A 25 -19.78 -7.22 3.25
C GLY A 25 -20.47 -6.90 4.57
N PHE A 26 -21.47 -6.01 4.62
CA PHE A 26 -22.33 -5.88 5.82
C PHE A 26 -23.78 -6.23 5.48
N THR A 27 -24.18 -7.46 5.79
CA THR A 27 -25.56 -7.94 5.66
C THR A 27 -26.35 -7.56 6.91
N PHE A 28 -26.66 -6.28 7.10
CA PHE A 28 -27.73 -5.85 8.00
C PHE A 28 -28.45 -4.64 7.40
N GLY A 29 -29.65 -4.91 6.88
CA GLY A 29 -30.67 -3.97 6.39
C GLY A 29 -30.23 -2.53 6.09
N PHE A 30 -29.77 -2.27 4.86
CA PHE A 30 -29.60 -0.89 4.40
C PHE A 30 -30.97 -0.25 4.21
N SER A 31 -31.26 0.81 4.96
CA SER A 31 -32.29 1.77 4.56
C SER A 31 -31.90 2.38 3.21
N ALA A 32 -32.87 2.76 2.37
CA ALA A 32 -32.60 3.36 1.07
C ALA A 32 -31.67 4.59 1.16
N ALA A 33 -31.71 5.33 2.28
CA ALA A 33 -30.82 6.45 2.56
C ALA A 33 -29.35 6.04 2.73
N ALA A 34 -29.07 4.93 3.42
CA ALA A 34 -27.71 4.43 3.61
C ALA A 34 -27.13 3.88 2.29
N ALA A 35 -27.94 3.21 1.47
CA ALA A 35 -27.53 2.74 0.15
C ALA A 35 -27.24 3.92 -0.81
N ALA A 36 -28.10 4.94 -0.83
CA ALA A 36 -27.87 6.15 -1.63
C ALA A 36 -26.64 6.93 -1.17
N GLY A 37 -26.43 7.05 0.15
CA GLY A 37 -25.24 7.67 0.73
C GLY A 37 -23.94 6.95 0.34
N ALA A 38 -23.91 5.61 0.42
CA ALA A 38 -22.77 4.81 0.00
C ALA A 38 -22.49 4.93 -1.51
N ALA A 39 -23.54 4.95 -2.34
CA ALA A 39 -23.40 5.10 -3.79
C ALA A 39 -22.87 6.49 -4.18
N LEU A 40 -23.36 7.56 -3.54
CA LEU A 40 -22.86 8.91 -3.73
C LEU A 40 -21.42 9.05 -3.26
N TYR A 41 -21.08 8.52 -2.08
CA TYR A 41 -19.71 8.52 -1.57
C TYR A 41 -18.77 7.77 -2.52
N ALA A 42 -19.13 6.57 -2.95
CA ALA A 42 -18.35 5.80 -3.93
C ALA A 42 -18.19 6.55 -5.27
N GLY A 43 -19.25 7.23 -5.73
CA GLY A 43 -19.21 8.04 -6.95
C GLY A 43 -18.31 9.27 -6.84
N LEU A 44 -18.34 9.97 -5.70
CA LEU A 44 -17.48 11.13 -5.44
C LEU A 44 -16.01 10.72 -5.28
N ASN A 45 -15.74 9.65 -4.53
CA ASN A 45 -14.39 9.12 -4.35
C ASN A 45 -13.81 8.64 -5.69
N LYS A 46 -14.65 8.05 -6.55
CA LYS A 46 -14.30 7.66 -7.93
C LYS A 46 -13.88 8.84 -8.81
N LEU A 47 -14.54 10.00 -8.69
CA LEU A 47 -14.14 11.23 -9.40
C LEU A 47 -12.86 11.83 -8.80
N GLY A 48 -12.75 11.80 -7.47
CA GLY A 48 -11.58 12.28 -6.74
C GLY A 48 -10.29 11.56 -7.13
N CYS A 49 -10.37 10.23 -7.31
CA CYS A 49 -9.30 9.37 -7.82
C CYS A 49 -8.69 9.82 -9.16
N HIS A 50 -9.28 10.75 -9.91
CA HIS A 50 -8.63 11.31 -11.09
C HIS A 50 -7.59 12.38 -10.74
N PHE A 51 -7.78 13.07 -9.61
CA PHE A 51 -7.00 14.23 -9.18
C PHE A 51 -6.01 13.91 -8.06
N TYR A 52 -6.25 12.86 -7.28
CA TYR A 52 -5.32 12.38 -6.25
C TYR A 52 -5.05 10.89 -6.38
N GLU A 53 -3.91 10.47 -5.84
CA GLU A 53 -3.46 9.08 -5.84
C GLU A 53 -4.41 8.21 -5.01
N CYS A 54 -4.88 7.11 -5.62
CA CYS A 54 -5.83 6.21 -4.98
C CYS A 54 -5.66 4.76 -5.46
N CYS A 55 -6.28 3.84 -4.73
CA CYS A 55 -6.27 2.39 -4.99
C CYS A 55 -7.48 1.90 -5.80
N ASP A 56 -7.92 2.62 -6.84
CA ASP A 56 -8.96 2.11 -7.76
C ASP A 56 -8.27 1.40 -8.95
N PRO A 57 -8.57 0.11 -9.22
CA PRO A 57 -8.01 -0.62 -10.37
C PRO A 57 -8.31 0.04 -11.74
N ARG A 58 -9.30 0.91 -11.82
CA ARG A 58 -9.66 1.68 -13.03
C ARG A 58 -8.83 2.95 -13.18
N ALA A 59 -8.14 3.39 -12.12
CA ALA A 59 -7.24 4.52 -12.14
C ALA A 59 -5.80 4.06 -12.43
N ASP A 60 -5.09 4.74 -13.32
CA ASP A 60 -3.71 4.39 -13.70
C ASP A 60 -2.66 4.85 -12.67
N TRP A 61 -2.94 4.80 -11.36
CA TRP A 61 -1.98 5.20 -10.31
C TRP A 61 -1.00 4.09 -9.94
N ILE A 62 -1.47 2.84 -9.92
CA ILE A 62 -0.70 1.65 -9.56
C ILE A 62 -0.80 0.67 -10.72
N LYS A 63 0.19 0.66 -11.59
CA LYS A 63 0.19 -0.16 -12.80
C LYS A 63 1.61 -0.56 -13.16
N PHE A 64 1.90 -1.83 -12.98
CA PHE A 64 3.22 -2.35 -13.26
C PHE A 64 3.53 -2.33 -14.76
N ASN A 65 4.48 -1.49 -15.15
CA ASN A 65 4.99 -1.41 -16.50
C ASN A 65 6.26 -2.27 -16.65
N ALA A 66 6.05 -3.56 -16.91
CA ALA A 66 7.14 -4.52 -17.06
C ALA A 66 8.10 -4.19 -18.22
N THR A 67 7.58 -3.62 -19.31
CA THR A 67 8.40 -3.28 -20.48
C THR A 67 9.29 -2.08 -20.18
N ALA A 68 8.75 -1.03 -19.57
CA ALA A 68 9.53 0.13 -19.17
C ALA A 68 10.60 -0.23 -18.14
N LEU A 69 10.28 -1.06 -17.13
CA LEU A 69 11.28 -1.52 -16.17
C LEU A 69 12.43 -2.30 -16.82
N ALA A 70 12.10 -3.17 -17.78
CA ALA A 70 13.12 -3.94 -18.51
C ALA A 70 14.04 -3.04 -19.36
N LEU A 71 13.49 -1.97 -19.94
CA LEU A 71 14.25 -0.95 -20.66
C LEU A 71 15.11 -0.13 -19.71
N ASP A 72 14.59 0.28 -18.55
CA ASP A 72 15.33 1.03 -17.55
C ASP A 72 16.55 0.24 -17.06
N PHE A 73 16.37 -1.06 -16.78
CA PHE A 73 17.47 -1.94 -16.45
C PHE A 73 18.47 -2.10 -17.60
N GLN A 74 18.00 -2.24 -18.83
CA GLN A 74 18.88 -2.40 -19.99
C GLN A 74 19.72 -1.16 -20.30
N HIS A 75 19.13 0.03 -20.16
CA HIS A 75 19.79 1.28 -20.52
C HIS A 75 20.62 1.87 -19.40
N HIS A 76 20.32 1.54 -18.13
CA HIS A 76 20.94 2.23 -17.00
C HIS A 76 21.60 1.31 -15.95
N LEU A 77 21.43 -0.02 -16.01
CA LEU A 77 22.16 -0.96 -15.14
C LEU A 77 23.27 -1.68 -15.90
N TYR A 78 24.49 -1.19 -15.72
CA TYR A 78 25.68 -1.79 -16.31
C TYR A 78 26.28 -2.87 -15.38
N GLY A 79 26.72 -3.99 -15.96
CA GLY A 79 27.38 -5.07 -15.22
C GLY A 79 26.46 -5.91 -14.31
N GLN A 80 25.18 -5.56 -14.18
CA GLN A 80 24.22 -6.20 -13.27
C GLN A 80 23.19 -7.07 -14.02
N HIS A 81 23.65 -7.90 -14.94
CA HIS A 81 22.78 -8.70 -15.82
C HIS A 81 21.84 -9.65 -15.06
N LEU A 82 22.28 -10.17 -13.90
CA LEU A 82 21.45 -11.05 -13.05
C LEU A 82 20.23 -10.33 -12.46
N VAL A 83 20.35 -9.03 -12.16
CA VAL A 83 19.27 -8.25 -11.55
C VAL A 83 18.06 -8.20 -12.49
N LYS A 84 18.31 -7.99 -13.79
CA LYS A 84 17.25 -7.91 -14.79
C LYS A 84 16.37 -9.15 -14.75
N ASP A 85 16.95 -10.34 -14.86
CA ASP A 85 16.15 -11.57 -14.95
C ASP A 85 15.48 -11.94 -13.63
N VAL A 86 16.18 -11.81 -12.51
CA VAL A 86 15.65 -12.19 -11.19
C VAL A 86 14.52 -11.26 -10.75
N VAL A 87 14.74 -9.94 -10.84
CA VAL A 87 13.75 -8.94 -10.42
C VAL A 87 12.52 -8.98 -11.33
N MET A 88 12.72 -9.06 -12.65
CA MET A 88 11.59 -9.11 -13.59
C MET A 88 10.72 -10.35 -13.38
N LYS A 89 11.32 -11.53 -13.12
CA LYS A 89 10.56 -12.76 -12.84
C LYS A 89 9.81 -12.66 -11.51
N ALA A 90 10.46 -12.19 -10.46
CA ALA A 90 9.85 -12.04 -9.14
C ALA A 90 8.65 -11.06 -9.16
N LEU A 91 8.82 -9.89 -9.78
CA LEU A 91 7.76 -8.88 -9.87
C LEU A 91 6.59 -9.37 -10.73
N LYS A 92 6.85 -9.94 -11.92
CA LYS A 92 5.79 -10.48 -12.77
C LYS A 92 5.00 -11.57 -12.05
N GLY A 93 5.68 -12.52 -11.41
CA GLY A 93 5.03 -13.61 -10.70
C GLY A 93 4.20 -13.16 -9.50
N HIS A 94 4.71 -12.18 -8.73
CA HIS A 94 3.99 -11.66 -7.57
C HIS A 94 2.81 -10.77 -7.96
N LEU A 95 3.02 -9.81 -8.88
CA LEU A 95 2.00 -8.83 -9.25
C LEU A 95 0.92 -9.39 -10.20
N SER A 96 1.14 -10.56 -10.82
CA SER A 96 0.09 -11.25 -11.58
C SER A 96 -0.93 -11.97 -10.70
N GLN A 97 -0.64 -12.18 -9.42
CA GLN A 97 -1.53 -12.85 -8.49
C GLN A 97 -2.45 -11.83 -7.83
N ASN A 98 -3.77 -12.00 -7.99
CA ASN A 98 -4.74 -11.09 -7.38
C ASN A 98 -4.63 -11.09 -5.85
N ASN A 99 -4.42 -12.25 -5.21
CA ASN A 99 -4.22 -12.37 -3.76
C ASN A 99 -3.00 -13.27 -3.45
N PRO A 100 -1.80 -12.68 -3.33
CA PRO A 100 -0.60 -13.44 -3.00
C PRO A 100 -0.58 -13.82 -1.51
N SER A 101 -0.31 -15.09 -1.20
CA SER A 101 -0.31 -15.60 0.18
C SER A 101 0.76 -15.00 1.10
N LYS A 102 1.77 -14.32 0.53
CA LYS A 102 2.86 -13.66 1.24
C LYS A 102 3.34 -12.45 0.46
N ALA A 103 3.81 -11.43 1.17
CA ALA A 103 4.47 -10.27 0.58
C ALA A 103 5.80 -10.66 -0.12
N LEU A 104 6.09 -10.01 -1.25
CA LEU A 104 7.37 -10.13 -1.92
C LEU A 104 8.46 -9.38 -1.15
N VAL A 105 9.54 -10.09 -0.82
CA VAL A 105 10.73 -9.52 -0.18
C VAL A 105 11.93 -9.73 -1.10
N MET A 106 12.66 -8.66 -1.37
CA MET A 106 13.89 -8.68 -2.17
C MET A 106 15.03 -8.08 -1.34
N SER A 107 16.21 -8.70 -1.41
CA SER A 107 17.40 -8.20 -0.74
C SER A 107 18.53 -7.97 -1.74
N PHE A 108 18.95 -6.72 -1.87
CA PHE A 108 20.03 -6.33 -2.77
C PHE A 108 21.32 -6.15 -1.96
N HIS A 109 22.31 -7.00 -2.21
CA HIS A 109 23.61 -6.97 -1.54
C HIS A 109 24.75 -6.79 -2.56
N GLY A 110 25.90 -6.29 -2.10
CA GLY A 110 27.09 -6.07 -2.94
C GLY A 110 27.83 -4.78 -2.61
N TRP A 111 28.82 -4.43 -3.43
CA TRP A 111 29.67 -3.26 -3.23
C TRP A 111 28.92 -1.91 -3.27
N THR A 112 29.46 -0.90 -2.60
CA THR A 112 28.87 0.46 -2.58
C THR A 112 28.90 1.09 -3.97
N GLY A 113 27.89 1.87 -4.33
CA GLY A 113 27.80 2.46 -5.68
C GLY A 113 27.41 1.47 -6.79
N GLY A 114 27.26 0.18 -6.51
CA GLY A 114 26.86 -0.85 -7.50
C GLY A 114 25.39 -0.82 -7.97
N GLY A 115 24.65 0.26 -7.72
CA GLY A 115 23.29 0.46 -8.23
C GLY A 115 22.13 -0.07 -7.37
N LYS A 116 22.36 -0.57 -6.15
CA LYS A 116 21.29 -1.17 -5.30
C LYS A 116 20.07 -0.25 -5.10
N ASN A 117 20.30 0.99 -4.69
CA ASN A 117 19.22 1.98 -4.51
C ASN A 117 18.58 2.38 -5.84
N TYR A 118 19.35 2.32 -6.92
CA TYR A 118 18.91 2.67 -8.26
C TYR A 118 17.92 1.62 -8.81
N VAL A 119 18.19 0.34 -8.56
CA VAL A 119 17.27 -0.77 -8.84
C VAL A 119 15.95 -0.57 -8.09
N ALA A 120 16.00 -0.34 -6.77
CA ALA A 120 14.79 -0.13 -5.96
C ALA A 120 13.97 1.08 -6.45
N ARG A 121 14.64 2.16 -6.83
CA ARG A 121 14.02 3.36 -7.40
C ARG A 121 13.28 3.05 -8.70
N PHE A 122 13.92 2.37 -9.64
CA PHE A 122 13.27 2.00 -10.90
C PHE A 122 12.07 1.08 -10.69
N ILE A 123 12.14 0.16 -9.73
CA ILE A 123 10.99 -0.68 -9.37
C ILE A 123 9.81 0.20 -8.94
N ALA A 124 10.04 1.17 -8.05
CA ALA A 124 8.99 2.09 -7.62
C ALA A 124 8.44 2.95 -8.76
N GLU A 125 9.32 3.54 -9.59
CA GLU A 125 8.96 4.39 -10.74
C GLU A 125 8.17 3.63 -11.82
N ASN A 126 8.33 2.31 -11.92
CA ASN A 126 7.62 1.46 -12.88
C ASN A 126 6.39 0.74 -12.31
N ILE A 127 6.13 0.84 -11.00
CA ILE A 127 4.92 0.31 -10.35
C ILE A 127 3.93 1.44 -10.06
N TYR A 128 4.44 2.55 -9.52
CA TYR A 128 3.64 3.68 -9.07
C TYR A 128 3.84 4.87 -10.01
N LYS A 129 2.75 5.50 -10.43
CA LYS A 129 2.78 6.66 -11.33
C LYS A 129 3.60 7.84 -10.77
N LEU A 130 3.57 8.02 -9.44
CA LEU A 130 4.36 9.04 -8.74
C LEU A 130 5.76 8.55 -8.31
N GLY A 131 6.10 7.29 -8.61
CA GLY A 131 7.36 6.67 -8.25
C GLY A 131 7.68 6.78 -6.76
N MET A 132 8.88 7.25 -6.43
CA MET A 132 9.32 7.45 -5.04
C MET A 132 8.51 8.51 -4.26
N ARG A 133 7.70 9.33 -4.95
CA ARG A 133 6.83 10.34 -4.33
C ARG A 133 5.42 9.82 -4.07
N SER A 134 5.14 8.58 -4.44
CA SER A 134 3.87 7.92 -4.15
C SER A 134 3.66 7.82 -2.64
N ASN A 135 2.42 8.00 -2.20
CA ASN A 135 2.00 7.78 -0.82
C ASN A 135 2.10 6.31 -0.40
N TYR A 136 2.34 5.39 -1.34
CA TYR A 136 2.52 3.96 -1.09
C TYR A 136 3.99 3.53 -1.07
N VAL A 137 4.93 4.44 -1.36
CA VAL A 137 6.37 4.15 -1.39
C VAL A 137 7.06 4.88 -0.25
N HIS A 138 7.74 4.12 0.60
CA HIS A 138 8.34 4.65 1.81
C HIS A 138 9.79 4.20 1.93
N LEU A 139 10.68 5.17 2.14
CA LEU A 139 12.12 4.96 2.22
C LEU A 139 12.61 5.14 3.64
N PHE A 140 13.15 4.07 4.22
CA PHE A 140 13.84 4.11 5.51
C PHE A 140 15.35 4.01 5.30
N VAL A 141 16.06 5.09 5.58
CA VAL A 141 17.53 5.12 5.65
C VAL A 141 17.97 4.93 7.10
N SER A 142 18.66 3.82 7.40
CA SER A 142 19.04 3.46 8.77
C SER A 142 19.86 4.54 9.48
N THR A 143 20.83 5.14 8.79
CA THR A 143 21.71 6.16 9.39
C THR A 143 21.01 7.48 9.71
N ILE A 144 19.84 7.73 9.13
CA ILE A 144 19.06 8.96 9.33
C ILE A 144 17.92 8.71 10.32
N HIS A 145 17.15 7.65 10.10
CA HIS A 145 15.96 7.37 10.90
C HIS A 145 16.26 6.59 12.18
N PHE A 146 17.34 5.81 12.20
CA PHE A 146 17.71 4.92 13.30
C PHE A 146 19.20 5.09 13.70
N PRO A 147 19.64 6.31 14.07
CA PRO A 147 21.05 6.60 14.27
C PRO A 147 21.64 6.00 15.56
N HIS A 148 20.82 5.80 16.60
CA HIS A 148 21.28 5.39 17.93
C HIS A 148 20.88 3.95 18.23
N GLU A 149 21.88 3.06 18.35
CA GLU A 149 21.67 1.63 18.66
C GLU A 149 20.92 1.41 19.98
N GLN A 150 21.16 2.27 20.98
CA GLN A 150 20.53 2.20 22.29
C GLN A 150 19.01 2.41 22.23
N GLN A 151 18.50 3.01 21.15
CA GLN A 151 17.07 3.25 20.94
C GLN A 151 16.42 2.20 20.03
N SER A 152 17.13 1.11 19.69
CA SER A 152 16.65 0.09 18.75
C SER A 152 15.29 -0.50 19.10
N ASP A 153 14.99 -0.71 20.38
CA ASP A 153 13.69 -1.24 20.81
C ASP A 153 12.55 -0.25 20.60
N ILE A 154 12.79 1.05 20.83
CA ILE A 154 11.82 2.11 20.55
C ILE A 154 11.60 2.22 19.03
N TYR A 155 12.66 2.17 18.23
CA TYR A 155 12.56 2.22 16.78
C TYR A 155 11.76 1.05 16.21
N LYS A 156 11.91 -0.17 16.77
CA LYS A 156 11.09 -1.32 16.37
C LYS A 156 9.61 -1.07 16.62
N LEU A 157 9.24 -0.52 17.79
CA LEU A 157 7.84 -0.20 18.11
C LEU A 157 7.27 0.83 17.15
N HIS A 158 7.97 1.96 16.97
CA HIS A 158 7.54 3.01 16.03
C HIS A 158 7.40 2.48 14.60
N LEU A 159 8.33 1.64 14.14
CA LEU A 159 8.26 1.06 12.80
C LEU A 159 7.08 0.08 12.65
N GLN A 160 6.79 -0.74 13.66
CA GLN A 160 5.63 -1.63 13.64
C GLN A 160 4.32 -0.85 13.58
N ASP A 161 4.18 0.20 14.38
CA ASP A 161 2.98 1.04 14.39
C ASP A 161 2.82 1.81 13.08
N TRP A 162 3.93 2.34 12.56
CA TRP A 162 3.95 3.01 11.27
C TRP A 162 3.56 2.05 10.13
N ILE A 163 4.09 0.82 10.10
CA ILE A 163 3.72 -0.18 9.08
C ILE A 163 2.24 -0.55 9.19
N ARG A 164 1.74 -0.80 10.40
CA ARG A 164 0.32 -1.14 10.62
C ARG A 164 -0.61 0.00 10.18
N GLY A 165 -0.25 1.26 10.48
CA GLY A 165 -1.04 2.42 10.08
C GLY A 165 -1.09 2.62 8.57
N ASN A 166 0.03 2.36 7.87
CA ASN A 166 0.09 2.54 6.42
C ASN A 166 -0.44 1.35 5.62
N LYS A 167 -0.52 0.13 6.20
CA LYS A 167 -1.19 -1.02 5.54
C LYS A 167 -2.61 -0.69 5.06
N ILE A 168 -3.34 0.14 5.81
CA ILE A 168 -4.71 0.56 5.49
C ILE A 168 -4.79 1.35 4.16
N HIS A 169 -3.68 1.94 3.72
CA HIS A 169 -3.61 2.70 2.47
C HIS A 169 -3.04 1.88 1.30
N ILE A 170 -2.42 0.72 1.52
CA ILE A 170 -1.75 -0.05 0.47
C ILE A 170 -2.69 -1.17 -0.02
N PRO A 171 -2.95 -1.29 -1.34
CA PRO A 171 -3.87 -2.29 -1.84
C PRO A 171 -3.19 -3.66 -1.87
N PHE A 172 -3.41 -4.45 -0.84
CA PHE A 172 -3.28 -5.90 -0.92
C PHE A 172 -4.60 -6.49 -0.42
N PRO A 173 -5.30 -7.32 -1.22
CA PRO A 173 -6.51 -7.96 -0.74
C PRO A 173 -6.15 -8.93 0.39
N GLU A 174 -6.89 -8.86 1.49
CA GLU A 174 -6.90 -9.92 2.51
C GLU A 174 -7.49 -11.22 1.94
#